data_AF-A0A290QK73-F1
#
_entry.id   AF-A0A290QK73-F1
#
_cell.length_a   1.000
_cell.length_b   1.000
_cell.length_c   1.000
_cell.angle_alpha   90.00
_cell.angle_beta   90.00
_cell.angle_gamma   90.00
#
_symmetry.space_group_name_H-M   'P 1'
#
loop_
_entity.id
_entity.type
_entity.pdbx_description
1 polymer ?
#
loop_
_entity_poly.entity_id
_entity_poly.type
_entity_poly.pdbx_seq_one_letter_code
_entity_poly.pdbx_strand_id
1 'polypeptide(L)'
;MIHAKTRSREEGIGVAAGVAEKSVGAMRLWLGAWVVGVNWEVVRWYVARLGDGGDEPLGIVALVAAVLMTPRAVWRARMSNTALVLSAGLALVAVVGSGFVPMLVRGGLVAGALGVVIAGGGGAWGRAGLLGLSLPLMATAQFYAGYPLRVLTAELGRPLLWLAGVATERSGVLLSWAGGEVVVDAPCSGVRMLWVGVVLACGLAAWRRAGVGKTAALLVLGVGGVVAGNAVRAAVLFLTESGVWPNAAWVHETVGAVIFGAVEMGLWVWAGRGKGEERRVKGERAEVGGWRLGRGFMWIGWVSVGVAVLVFGGAVGNRARGNGASAVAENAVEAEAGWPEFFEGAPLMPVGKSERLGDMVGGLAGETRVFTQSGRVVLLRRLRAASRTVHPVADCFRAWGFRVAGQRLVKDEGGVLWSEFEAERGAEFWRVRERWRDERGKVWTDVSAWWWAAQGAEARGPWWAEAVMVRGDEVRS
;
A
#
# COMPACT_ATOMS: atom_id res chain seq x y z
N MET A 1 -71.55 -2.85 -7.28
CA MET A 1 -70.80 -1.97 -6.35
C MET A 1 -69.65 -2.64 -5.60
N ILE A 2 -69.69 -3.95 -5.29
CA ILE A 2 -68.63 -4.62 -4.51
C ILE A 2 -67.33 -4.82 -5.32
N HIS A 3 -67.40 -5.06 -6.64
CA HIS A 3 -66.22 -5.22 -7.50
C HIS A 3 -65.41 -3.93 -7.77
N ALA A 4 -66.02 -2.75 -7.68
CA ALA A 4 -65.31 -1.49 -7.86
C ALA A 4 -64.44 -1.14 -6.64
N LYS A 5 -64.86 -1.57 -5.44
CA LYS A 5 -64.20 -1.28 -4.16
C LYS A 5 -62.96 -2.15 -3.90
N THR A 6 -62.90 -3.34 -4.51
CA THR A 6 -61.70 -4.19 -4.47
C THR A 6 -60.62 -3.69 -5.42
N ARG A 7 -60.98 -3.25 -6.63
CA ARG A 7 -60.04 -2.73 -7.63
C ARG A 7 -59.35 -1.43 -7.19
N SER A 8 -60.10 -0.50 -6.56
CA SER A 8 -59.51 0.74 -6.01
C SER A 8 -58.59 0.49 -4.81
N ARG A 9 -58.80 -0.61 -4.06
CA ARG A 9 -57.97 -0.99 -2.92
C ARG A 9 -56.67 -1.65 -3.37
N GLU A 10 -56.71 -2.46 -4.43
CA GLU A 10 -55.53 -3.07 -5.05
C GLU A 10 -54.65 -2.03 -5.76
N GLU A 11 -55.26 -1.07 -6.47
CA GLU A 11 -54.53 0.06 -7.08
C GLU A 11 -53.89 0.97 -6.01
N GLY A 12 -54.60 1.29 -4.92
CA GLY A 12 -54.06 2.08 -3.82
C GLY A 12 -52.90 1.41 -3.06
N ILE A 13 -52.96 0.08 -2.90
CA ILE A 13 -51.87 -0.71 -2.29
C ILE A 13 -50.66 -0.78 -3.23
N GLY A 14 -50.88 -0.94 -4.54
CA GLY A 14 -49.81 -0.93 -5.55
C GLY A 14 -49.06 0.41 -5.63
N VAL A 15 -49.80 1.53 -5.55
CA VAL A 15 -49.21 2.88 -5.53
C VAL A 15 -48.44 3.13 -4.23
N ALA A 16 -48.99 2.76 -3.07
CA ALA A 16 -48.31 2.93 -1.78
C ALA A 16 -47.03 2.07 -1.66
N ALA A 17 -47.06 0.83 -2.17
CA ALA A 17 -45.90 -0.04 -2.25
C ALA A 17 -44.81 0.52 -3.18
N GLY A 18 -45.19 1.05 -4.34
CA GLY A 18 -44.27 1.69 -5.28
C GLY A 18 -43.64 2.98 -4.75
N VAL A 19 -44.38 3.80 -3.97
CA VAL A 19 -43.84 4.99 -3.30
C VAL A 19 -42.90 4.59 -2.16
N ALA A 20 -43.23 3.56 -1.39
CA ALA A 20 -42.38 3.05 -0.31
C ALA A 20 -41.09 2.38 -0.84
N GLU A 21 -41.12 1.71 -2.00
CA GLU A 21 -39.90 1.15 -2.62
C GLU A 21 -38.97 2.26 -3.14
N LYS A 22 -39.54 3.33 -3.74
CA LYS A 22 -38.77 4.51 -4.18
C LYS A 22 -38.11 5.26 -3.03
N SER A 23 -38.78 5.42 -1.88
CA SER A 23 -38.22 6.13 -0.71
C SER A 23 -37.08 5.37 -0.03
N VAL A 24 -37.11 4.04 -0.05
CA VAL A 24 -36.05 3.20 0.52
C VAL A 24 -34.77 3.24 -0.31
N GLY A 25 -34.90 3.15 -1.64
CA GLY A 25 -33.75 3.28 -2.54
C GLY A 25 -33.07 4.64 -2.45
N ALA A 26 -33.86 5.69 -2.23
CA ALA A 26 -33.35 7.04 -2.01
C ALA A 26 -32.47 7.11 -0.76
N MET A 27 -32.81 6.43 0.34
CA MET A 27 -32.05 6.53 1.61
C MET A 27 -30.58 6.10 1.48
N ARG A 28 -30.29 4.98 0.81
CA ARG A 28 -28.89 4.51 0.62
C ARG A 28 -28.08 5.48 -0.24
N LEU A 29 -28.70 6.00 -1.30
CA LEU A 29 -28.07 7.00 -2.17
C LEU A 29 -27.81 8.32 -1.42
N TRP A 30 -28.80 8.79 -0.64
CA TRP A 30 -28.66 9.97 0.21
C TRP A 30 -27.56 9.80 1.25
N LEU A 31 -27.53 8.66 1.96
CA LEU A 31 -26.49 8.40 2.94
C LEU A 31 -25.11 8.29 2.29
N GLY A 32 -24.99 7.62 1.13
CA GLY A 32 -23.74 7.56 0.38
C GLY A 32 -23.25 8.95 -0.06
N ALA A 33 -24.15 9.77 -0.62
CA ALA A 33 -23.86 11.15 -0.99
C ALA A 33 -23.47 12.00 0.23
N TRP A 34 -24.14 11.81 1.37
CA TRP A 34 -23.82 12.49 2.62
C TRP A 34 -22.44 12.08 3.17
N VAL A 35 -22.10 10.79 3.16
CA VAL A 35 -20.77 10.28 3.57
C VAL A 35 -19.66 10.94 2.74
N VAL A 36 -19.85 11.00 1.41
CA VAL A 36 -18.92 11.64 0.47
C VAL A 36 -18.85 13.15 0.70
N GLY A 37 -20.00 13.83 0.83
CA GLY A 37 -20.08 15.27 0.99
C GLY A 37 -19.48 15.76 2.30
N VAL A 38 -19.79 15.09 3.42
CA VAL A 38 -19.24 15.48 4.73
C VAL A 38 -17.73 15.21 4.82
N ASN A 39 -17.21 14.26 4.04
CA ASN A 39 -15.78 13.94 3.95
C ASN A 39 -15.11 14.52 2.68
N TRP A 40 -15.56 15.69 2.21
CA TRP A 40 -15.06 16.30 0.99
C TRP A 40 -13.52 16.47 0.95
N GLU A 41 -12.88 16.72 2.09
CA GLU A 41 -11.42 16.78 2.18
C GLU A 41 -10.74 15.46 1.78
N VAL A 42 -11.29 14.33 2.21
CA VAL A 42 -10.78 12.99 1.88
C VAL A 42 -10.96 12.73 0.39
N VAL A 43 -12.08 13.16 -0.20
CA VAL A 43 -12.34 13.03 -1.63
C VAL A 43 -11.36 13.87 -2.45
N ARG A 44 -11.15 15.14 -2.07
CA ARG A 44 -10.13 16.00 -2.70
C ARG A 44 -8.74 15.38 -2.64
N TRP A 45 -8.35 14.87 -1.48
CA TRP A 45 -7.07 14.18 -1.30
C TRP A 45 -6.96 12.94 -2.18
N TYR A 46 -8.01 12.12 -2.22
CA TYR A 46 -8.08 10.93 -3.07
C TYR A 46 -7.88 11.29 -4.55
N VAL A 47 -8.60 12.30 -5.05
CA VAL A 47 -8.51 12.75 -6.44
C VAL A 47 -7.13 13.33 -6.76
N ALA A 48 -6.55 14.13 -5.86
CA ALA A 48 -5.19 14.65 -6.04
C ALA A 48 -4.16 13.53 -6.14
N ARG A 49 -4.32 12.45 -5.36
CA ARG A 49 -3.45 11.27 -5.38
C ARG A 49 -3.55 10.43 -6.67
N LEU A 50 -4.58 10.62 -7.49
CA LEU A 50 -4.66 9.93 -8.78
C LEU A 50 -3.71 10.52 -9.84
N GLY A 51 -3.21 11.75 -9.63
CA GLY A 51 -2.42 12.49 -10.62
C GLY A 51 -1.04 12.93 -10.16
N ASP A 52 -0.61 12.61 -8.92
CA ASP A 52 0.66 13.06 -8.36
C ASP A 52 1.87 12.15 -8.70
N GLY A 53 1.63 11.06 -9.45
CA GLY A 53 2.65 10.10 -9.87
C GLY A 53 3.17 9.19 -8.75
N GLY A 54 2.72 9.37 -7.51
CA GLY A 54 3.15 8.58 -6.35
C GLY A 54 2.41 7.26 -6.17
N ASP A 55 1.18 7.16 -6.69
CA ASP A 55 0.37 5.95 -6.71
C ASP A 55 -0.21 5.73 -8.11
N GLU A 56 -0.33 4.47 -8.54
CA GLU A 56 -0.98 4.15 -9.81
C GLU A 56 -2.50 4.29 -9.68
N PRO A 57 -3.20 4.82 -10.71
CA PRO A 57 -4.65 5.03 -10.67
C PRO A 57 -5.48 3.73 -10.71
N LEU A 58 -4.85 2.56 -10.54
CA LEU A 58 -5.50 1.25 -10.56
C LEU A 58 -6.57 1.10 -9.46
N GLY A 59 -6.48 1.85 -8.37
CA GLY A 59 -7.53 1.91 -7.33
C GLY A 59 -8.93 2.25 -7.87
N ILE A 60 -9.01 3.01 -8.97
CA ILE A 60 -10.27 3.32 -9.64
C ILE A 60 -10.95 2.03 -10.16
N VAL A 61 -10.19 1.05 -10.64
CA VAL A 61 -10.73 -0.23 -11.11
C VAL A 61 -11.44 -0.96 -9.97
N ALA A 62 -10.85 -0.98 -8.78
CA ALA A 62 -11.46 -1.58 -7.60
C ALA A 62 -12.73 -0.82 -7.16
N LEU A 63 -12.71 0.52 -7.21
CA LEU A 63 -13.88 1.35 -6.93
C LEU A 63 -15.04 1.05 -7.89
N VAL A 64 -14.78 1.03 -9.20
CA VAL A 64 -15.78 0.74 -10.23
C VAL A 64 -16.31 -0.68 -10.06
N ALA A 65 -15.44 -1.67 -9.81
CA ALA A 65 -15.84 -3.04 -9.55
C ALA A 65 -16.77 -3.15 -8.33
N ALA A 66 -16.48 -2.43 -7.23
CA ALA A 66 -17.35 -2.43 -6.05
C ALA A 66 -18.77 -1.94 -6.37
N VAL A 67 -18.89 -0.89 -7.18
CA VAL A 67 -20.19 -0.32 -7.60
C VAL A 67 -20.93 -1.27 -8.54
N LEU A 68 -20.27 -1.71 -9.62
CA LEU A 68 -20.88 -2.58 -10.63
C LEU A 68 -21.30 -3.94 -10.07
N MET A 69 -20.54 -4.48 -9.12
CA MET A 69 -20.84 -5.75 -8.45
C MET A 69 -21.84 -5.58 -7.29
N THR A 70 -22.37 -4.39 -7.03
CA THR A 70 -23.45 -4.18 -6.06
C THR A 70 -24.81 -4.45 -6.71
N PRO A 71 -25.55 -5.50 -6.30
CA PRO A 71 -26.84 -5.81 -6.91
C PRO A 71 -27.86 -4.70 -6.71
N ARG A 72 -28.72 -4.45 -7.71
CA ARG A 72 -29.83 -3.47 -7.61
C ARG A 72 -30.72 -3.71 -6.39
N ALA A 73 -30.91 -4.97 -6.00
CA ALA A 73 -31.68 -5.34 -4.81
C ALA A 73 -31.08 -4.78 -3.50
N VAL A 74 -29.75 -4.64 -3.41
CA VAL A 74 -29.09 -4.03 -2.25
C VAL A 74 -29.44 -2.55 -2.17
N TRP A 75 -29.37 -1.83 -3.29
CA TRP A 75 -29.73 -0.42 -3.34
C TRP A 75 -31.19 -0.15 -2.95
N ARG A 76 -32.11 -1.07 -3.25
CA ARG A 76 -33.53 -0.95 -2.88
C ARG A 76 -33.88 -1.52 -1.50
N ALA A 77 -32.95 -2.21 -0.84
CA ALA A 77 -33.20 -2.82 0.45
C ALA A 77 -33.16 -1.78 1.58
N ARG A 78 -34.07 -1.92 2.55
CA ARG A 78 -34.05 -1.10 3.77
C ARG A 78 -32.73 -1.32 4.52
N MET A 79 -32.17 -0.22 5.00
CA MET A 79 -31.04 -0.27 5.93
C MET A 79 -31.58 -0.50 7.34
N SER A 80 -30.87 -1.31 8.13
CA SER A 80 -31.13 -1.37 9.57
C SER A 80 -30.65 -0.09 10.24
N ASN A 81 -31.30 0.29 11.36
CA ASN A 81 -30.87 1.43 12.15
C ASN A 81 -29.40 1.30 12.59
N THR A 82 -28.96 0.09 12.91
CA THR A 82 -27.56 -0.21 13.24
C THR A 82 -26.61 0.12 12.10
N ALA A 83 -26.94 -0.29 10.86
CA ALA A 83 -26.10 -0.01 9.70
C ALA A 83 -26.06 1.50 9.39
N LEU A 84 -27.18 2.20 9.56
CA LEU A 84 -27.24 3.65 9.39
C LEU A 84 -26.36 4.37 10.44
N VAL A 85 -26.51 4.02 11.73
CA VAL A 85 -25.70 4.60 12.81
C VAL A 85 -24.21 4.28 12.64
N LEU A 86 -23.87 3.04 12.25
CA LEU A 86 -22.49 2.65 12.02
C LEU A 86 -21.86 3.42 10.86
N SER A 87 -22.55 3.50 9.71
CA SER A 87 -22.07 4.25 8.54
C SER A 87 -21.92 5.73 8.86
N ALA A 88 -22.90 6.33 9.54
CA ALA A 88 -22.84 7.72 9.94
C ALA A 88 -21.72 7.98 10.96
N GLY A 89 -21.58 7.10 11.94
CA GLY A 89 -20.51 7.16 12.95
C GLY A 89 -19.12 7.09 12.33
N LEU A 90 -18.85 6.15 11.43
CA LEU A 90 -17.58 6.04 10.72
C LEU A 90 -17.26 7.32 9.93
N ALA A 91 -18.25 7.86 9.22
CA ALA A 91 -18.09 9.10 8.46
C ALA A 91 -17.82 10.31 9.37
N LEU A 92 -18.48 10.41 10.53
CA LEU A 92 -18.25 11.48 11.50
C LEU A 92 -16.87 11.37 12.17
N VAL A 93 -16.43 10.16 12.52
CA VAL A 93 -15.08 9.94 13.08
C VAL A 93 -14.01 10.36 12.06
N ALA A 94 -14.22 10.10 10.77
CA ALA A 94 -13.31 10.55 9.72
C ALA A 94 -13.25 12.09 9.61
N VAL A 95 -14.36 12.78 9.84
CA VAL A 95 -14.42 14.26 9.85
C VAL A 95 -13.75 14.82 11.09
N VAL A 96 -14.16 14.36 12.29
CA VAL A 96 -13.57 14.79 13.56
C VAL A 96 -12.07 14.51 13.58
N GLY A 97 -11.64 13.44 12.91
CA GLY A 97 -10.24 13.07 12.64
C GLY A 97 -9.37 14.13 11.96
N SER A 98 -9.95 15.20 11.42
CA SER A 98 -9.25 16.25 10.69
C SER A 98 -8.15 16.88 11.56
N GLY A 99 -6.91 16.89 11.05
CA GLY A 99 -5.76 17.53 11.70
C GLY A 99 -4.90 16.61 12.58
N PHE A 100 -5.35 15.39 12.92
CA PHE A 100 -4.54 14.45 13.72
C PHE A 100 -4.53 13.01 13.18
N VAL A 101 -5.54 12.60 12.40
CA VAL A 101 -5.55 11.28 11.75
C VAL A 101 -4.97 11.41 10.35
N PRO A 102 -4.00 10.55 9.95
CA PRO A 102 -3.49 10.51 8.59
C PRO A 102 -4.60 10.32 7.55
N MET A 103 -4.49 11.00 6.41
CA MET A 103 -5.52 10.98 5.36
C MET A 103 -5.89 9.56 4.89
N LEU A 104 -4.92 8.65 4.81
CA LEU A 104 -5.17 7.27 4.42
C LEU A 104 -6.08 6.52 5.40
N VAL A 105 -5.93 6.77 6.71
CA VAL A 105 -6.78 6.16 7.75
C VAL A 105 -8.18 6.75 7.69
N ARG A 106 -8.30 8.07 7.48
CA ARG A 106 -9.61 8.73 7.22
C ARG A 106 -10.27 8.14 5.97
N GLY A 107 -9.50 7.91 4.90
CA GLY A 107 -9.95 7.21 3.69
C GLY A 107 -10.47 5.81 3.98
N GLY A 108 -9.78 5.04 4.83
CA GLY A 108 -10.23 3.73 5.31
C GLY A 108 -11.57 3.78 6.02
N LEU A 109 -11.80 4.78 6.89
CA LEU A 109 -13.08 4.97 7.58
C LEU A 109 -14.21 5.32 6.59
N VAL A 110 -13.95 6.18 5.61
CA VAL A 110 -14.91 6.52 4.56
C VAL A 110 -15.23 5.31 3.68
N ALA A 111 -14.22 4.55 3.25
CA ALA A 111 -14.41 3.31 2.51
C ALA A 111 -15.22 2.29 3.32
N GLY A 112 -14.98 2.19 4.63
CA GLY A 112 -15.76 1.37 5.55
C GLY A 112 -17.22 1.83 5.65
N ALA A 113 -17.46 3.13 5.80
CA ALA A 113 -18.81 3.71 5.82
C ALA A 113 -19.57 3.40 4.52
N LEU A 114 -18.94 3.62 3.36
CA LEU A 114 -19.51 3.27 2.06
C LEU A 114 -19.72 1.75 1.91
N GLY A 115 -18.82 0.94 2.45
CA GLY A 115 -18.97 -0.52 2.55
C GLY A 115 -20.22 -0.93 3.30
N VAL A 116 -20.56 -0.23 4.40
CA VAL A 116 -21.82 -0.43 5.14
C VAL A 116 -23.03 0.04 4.31
N VAL A 117 -22.93 1.14 3.55
CA VAL A 117 -24.01 1.60 2.64
C VAL A 117 -24.34 0.55 1.57
N ILE A 118 -23.33 -0.16 1.05
CA ILE A 118 -23.52 -1.23 0.05
C ILE A 118 -23.50 -2.64 0.67
N ALA A 119 -23.58 -2.74 2.00
CA ALA A 119 -23.71 -4.00 2.69
C ALA A 119 -25.12 -4.56 2.44
N GLY A 120 -25.17 -5.84 2.06
CA GLY A 120 -26.43 -6.53 1.78
C GLY A 120 -26.23 -7.78 0.95
N GLY A 121 -26.83 -8.89 1.41
CA GLY A 121 -26.72 -10.20 0.77
C GLY A 121 -25.28 -10.72 0.67
N GLY A 122 -25.13 -11.82 -0.07
CA GLY A 122 -23.81 -12.38 -0.37
C GLY A 122 -22.88 -11.40 -1.10
N GLY A 123 -21.57 -11.55 -0.87
CA GLY A 123 -20.51 -10.75 -1.50
C GLY A 123 -20.25 -9.39 -0.84
N ALA A 124 -20.91 -9.06 0.28
CA ALA A 124 -20.73 -7.78 0.97
C ALA A 124 -19.27 -7.53 1.38
N TRP A 125 -18.59 -8.54 1.91
CA TRP A 125 -17.17 -8.46 2.29
C TRP A 125 -16.24 -8.30 1.09
N GLY A 126 -16.54 -8.93 -0.04
CA GLY A 126 -15.81 -8.72 -1.29
C GLY A 126 -15.90 -7.27 -1.75
N ARG A 127 -17.11 -6.68 -1.74
CA ARG A 127 -17.31 -5.26 -2.11
C ARG A 127 -16.64 -4.30 -1.14
N ALA A 128 -16.71 -4.57 0.17
CA ALA A 128 -16.02 -3.77 1.17
C ALA A 128 -14.48 -3.84 0.98
N GLY A 129 -13.94 -5.02 0.66
CA GLY A 129 -12.53 -5.18 0.31
C GLY A 129 -12.13 -4.38 -0.94
N LEU A 130 -12.96 -4.40 -1.99
CA LEU A 130 -12.75 -3.57 -3.19
C LEU A 130 -12.75 -2.06 -2.88
N LEU A 131 -13.63 -1.59 -1.99
CA LEU A 131 -13.62 -0.20 -1.53
C LEU A 131 -12.38 0.14 -0.69
N GLY A 132 -11.88 -0.79 0.12
CA GLY A 132 -10.62 -0.59 0.84
C GLY A 132 -9.43 -0.52 -0.13
N LEU A 133 -9.39 -1.42 -1.11
CA LEU A 133 -8.34 -1.50 -2.13
C LEU A 133 -8.38 -0.37 -3.16
N SER A 134 -9.49 0.38 -3.24
CA SER A 134 -9.56 1.54 -4.12
C SER A 134 -8.74 2.72 -3.62
N LEU A 135 -8.38 2.73 -2.32
CA LEU A 135 -7.54 3.75 -1.71
C LEU A 135 -6.11 3.75 -2.30
N PRO A 136 -5.44 4.91 -2.35
CA PRO A 136 -4.06 5.03 -2.83
C PRO A 136 -3.09 4.42 -1.80
N LEU A 137 -2.97 3.09 -1.84
CA LEU A 137 -2.24 2.27 -0.87
C LEU A 137 -0.86 1.82 -1.36
N MET A 138 -0.54 1.97 -2.65
CA MET A 138 0.59 1.28 -3.27
C MET A 138 1.92 1.77 -2.71
N ALA A 139 2.15 3.07 -2.65
CA ALA A 139 3.36 3.65 -2.07
C ALA A 139 3.57 3.20 -0.61
N THR A 140 2.48 3.16 0.18
CA THR A 140 2.52 2.71 1.58
C THR A 140 2.83 1.22 1.68
N ALA A 141 2.21 0.40 0.83
CA ALA A 141 2.44 -1.04 0.79
C ALA A 141 3.88 -1.36 0.34
N GLN A 142 4.41 -0.65 -0.65
CA GLN A 142 5.80 -0.80 -1.08
C GLN A 142 6.78 -0.43 0.04
N PHE A 143 6.52 0.68 0.74
CA PHE A 143 7.38 1.09 1.86
C PHE A 143 7.40 0.08 3.01
N TYR A 144 6.24 -0.40 3.46
CA TYR A 144 6.20 -1.28 4.64
C TYR A 144 6.38 -2.76 4.31
N ALA A 145 5.75 -3.25 3.24
CA ALA A 145 5.75 -4.66 2.89
C ALA A 145 6.80 -5.02 1.83
N GLY A 146 7.32 -4.05 1.07
CA GLY A 146 8.26 -4.31 -0.02
C GLY A 146 9.53 -5.04 0.42
N TYR A 147 10.24 -4.56 1.45
CA TYR A 147 11.42 -5.25 1.98
C TYR A 147 11.08 -6.62 2.61
N PRO A 148 10.13 -6.75 3.57
CA PRO A 148 9.77 -8.04 4.15
C PRO A 148 9.36 -9.09 3.10
N LEU A 149 8.59 -8.70 2.08
CA LEU A 149 8.18 -9.63 1.03
C LEU A 149 9.35 -10.04 0.13
N ARG A 150 10.33 -9.17 -0.12
CA ARG A 150 11.56 -9.56 -0.83
C ARG A 150 12.38 -10.56 -0.03
N VAL A 151 12.53 -10.35 1.28
CA VAL A 151 13.22 -11.30 2.16
C VAL A 151 12.50 -12.65 2.16
N LEU A 152 11.17 -12.63 2.29
CA LEU A 152 10.35 -13.85 2.22
C LEU A 152 10.49 -14.53 0.85
N THR A 153 10.45 -13.77 -0.24
CA THR A 153 10.63 -14.28 -1.61
C THR A 153 11.99 -14.93 -1.77
N ALA A 154 13.06 -14.29 -1.27
CA ALA A 154 14.41 -14.86 -1.28
C ALA A 154 14.45 -16.18 -0.49
N GLU A 155 13.89 -16.21 0.73
CA GLU A 155 13.91 -17.41 1.58
C GLU A 155 13.11 -18.57 0.96
N LEU A 156 11.93 -18.29 0.39
CA LEU A 156 11.12 -19.29 -0.30
C LEU A 156 11.75 -19.72 -1.64
N GLY A 157 12.55 -18.86 -2.27
CA GLY A 157 13.27 -19.16 -3.50
C GLY A 157 14.44 -20.12 -3.30
N ARG A 158 15.14 -20.07 -2.16
CA ARG A 158 16.30 -20.95 -1.86
C ARG A 158 16.04 -22.43 -2.09
N PRO A 159 14.99 -23.07 -1.54
CA PRO A 159 14.73 -24.48 -1.79
C PRO A 159 14.41 -24.77 -3.26
N LEU A 160 13.77 -23.84 -3.97
CA LEU A 160 13.48 -23.99 -5.41
C LEU A 160 14.77 -23.96 -6.24
N LEU A 161 15.70 -23.06 -5.90
CA LEU A 161 17.01 -22.96 -6.54
C LEU A 161 17.88 -24.20 -6.23
N TRP A 162 17.82 -24.70 -5.00
CA TRP A 162 18.51 -25.92 -4.62
C TRP A 162 18.00 -27.14 -5.42
N LEU A 163 16.68 -27.25 -5.62
CA LEU A 163 16.09 -28.27 -6.51
C LEU A 163 16.54 -28.12 -7.97
N ALA A 164 16.86 -26.90 -8.41
CA ALA A 164 17.43 -26.61 -9.72
C ALA A 164 18.95 -26.83 -9.79
N GLY A 165 19.58 -27.36 -8.73
CA GLY A 165 21.02 -27.64 -8.66
C GLY A 165 21.88 -26.44 -8.25
N VAL A 166 21.27 -25.34 -7.80
CA VAL A 166 21.98 -24.13 -7.38
C VAL A 166 21.85 -23.92 -5.87
N ALA A 167 22.94 -24.19 -5.14
CA ALA A 167 23.02 -23.90 -3.72
C ALA A 167 23.11 -22.38 -3.49
N THR A 168 22.22 -21.85 -2.63
CA THR A 168 22.16 -20.43 -2.32
C THR A 168 22.09 -20.15 -0.82
N GLU A 169 22.81 -19.13 -0.39
CA GLU A 169 22.74 -18.54 0.94
C GLU A 169 22.07 -17.18 0.87
N ARG A 170 21.19 -16.88 1.83
CA ARG A 170 20.46 -15.60 1.87
C ARG A 170 21.02 -14.69 2.94
N SER A 171 21.40 -13.48 2.54
CA SER A 171 21.71 -12.36 3.44
C SER A 171 20.80 -11.18 3.12
N GLY A 172 19.80 -10.94 3.97
CA GLY A 172 18.75 -9.96 3.68
C GLY A 172 17.98 -10.33 2.40
N VAL A 173 18.10 -9.48 1.38
CA VAL A 173 17.53 -9.65 0.03
C VAL A 173 18.54 -10.16 -1.00
N LEU A 174 19.79 -10.41 -0.60
CA LEU A 174 20.83 -10.99 -1.44
C LEU A 174 20.78 -12.52 -1.37
N LEU A 175 20.95 -13.15 -2.52
CA LEU A 175 21.18 -14.58 -2.68
C LEU A 175 22.61 -14.78 -3.21
N SER A 176 23.49 -15.26 -2.34
CA SER A 176 24.87 -15.61 -2.67
C SER A 176 24.94 -17.05 -3.15
N TRP A 177 25.72 -17.29 -4.20
CA TRP A 177 25.94 -18.61 -4.79
C TRP A 177 27.36 -18.70 -5.36
N ALA A 178 27.77 -19.86 -5.87
CA ALA A 178 29.14 -20.07 -6.35
C ALA A 178 29.58 -19.10 -7.46
N GLY A 179 28.65 -18.64 -8.29
CA GLY A 179 28.91 -17.69 -9.39
C GLY A 179 28.75 -16.21 -9.03
N GLY A 180 28.47 -15.87 -7.76
CA GLY A 180 28.38 -14.48 -7.31
C GLY A 180 27.16 -14.19 -6.42
N GLU A 181 26.59 -13.00 -6.56
CA GLU A 181 25.44 -12.54 -5.78
C GLU A 181 24.35 -12.04 -6.71
N VAL A 182 23.11 -12.42 -6.44
CA VAL A 182 21.92 -11.90 -7.11
C VAL A 182 21.01 -11.27 -6.08
N VAL A 183 20.48 -10.10 -6.38
CA VAL A 183 19.56 -9.36 -5.50
C VAL A 183 18.12 -9.65 -5.87
N VAL A 184 17.26 -9.83 -4.87
CA VAL A 184 15.81 -9.76 -5.09
C VAL A 184 15.41 -8.29 -5.16
N ASP A 185 15.30 -7.73 -6.36
CA ASP A 185 15.01 -6.31 -6.56
C ASP A 185 13.59 -5.89 -6.18
N ALA A 186 13.34 -4.58 -6.10
CA ALA A 186 12.04 -4.00 -5.73
C ALA A 186 10.84 -4.56 -6.54
N PRO A 187 10.92 -4.77 -7.87
CA PRO A 187 9.84 -5.38 -8.65
C PRO A 187 9.54 -6.86 -8.29
N CYS A 188 10.48 -7.53 -7.64
CA CYS A 188 10.35 -8.91 -7.17
C CYS A 188 9.73 -9.00 -5.76
N SER A 189 9.37 -7.87 -5.13
CA SER A 189 8.60 -7.87 -3.87
C SER A 189 7.19 -8.47 -4.03
N GLY A 190 6.67 -8.50 -5.25
CA GLY A 190 5.32 -9.02 -5.53
C GLY A 190 4.19 -8.13 -4.98
N VAL A 191 4.46 -6.94 -4.45
CA VAL A 191 3.41 -6.07 -3.85
C VAL A 191 2.31 -5.72 -4.85
N ARG A 192 2.67 -5.42 -6.11
CA ARG A 192 1.68 -5.16 -7.17
C ARG A 192 0.87 -6.41 -7.50
N MET A 193 1.55 -7.55 -7.67
CA MET A 193 0.92 -8.84 -7.93
C MET A 193 -0.06 -9.21 -6.80
N LEU A 194 0.33 -8.94 -5.55
CA LEU A 194 -0.49 -9.14 -4.36
C LEU A 194 -1.72 -8.23 -4.37
N TRP A 195 -1.54 -6.94 -4.65
CA TRP A 195 -2.67 -6.01 -4.74
C TRP A 195 -3.68 -6.48 -5.80
N VAL A 196 -3.22 -6.85 -7.00
CA VAL A 196 -4.10 -7.35 -8.07
C VAL A 196 -4.79 -8.66 -7.64
N GLY A 197 -4.06 -9.61 -7.06
CA GLY A 197 -4.64 -10.87 -6.59
C GLY A 197 -5.69 -10.70 -5.50
N VAL A 198 -5.49 -9.77 -4.56
CA VAL A 198 -6.50 -9.43 -3.55
C VAL A 198 -7.71 -8.76 -4.19
N VAL A 199 -7.53 -7.86 -5.18
CA VAL A 199 -8.64 -7.27 -5.94
C VAL A 199 -9.44 -8.36 -6.67
N LEU A 200 -8.78 -9.32 -7.32
CA LEU A 200 -9.43 -10.43 -8.02
C LEU A 200 -10.15 -11.35 -7.04
N ALA A 201 -9.56 -11.68 -5.89
CA ALA A 201 -10.20 -12.47 -4.84
C ALA A 201 -11.45 -11.77 -4.27
N CYS A 202 -11.36 -10.47 -3.97
CA CYS A 202 -12.49 -9.66 -3.51
C CYS A 202 -13.57 -9.53 -4.59
N GLY A 203 -13.19 -9.32 -5.84
CA GLY A 203 -14.10 -9.27 -7.00
C GLY A 203 -14.81 -10.59 -7.22
N LEU A 204 -14.09 -11.71 -7.13
CA LEU A 204 -14.65 -13.05 -7.23
C LEU A 204 -15.62 -13.35 -6.09
N ALA A 205 -15.28 -12.94 -4.86
CA ALA A 205 -16.18 -13.03 -3.70
C ALA A 205 -17.46 -12.18 -3.89
N ALA A 206 -17.32 -10.96 -4.42
CA ALA A 206 -18.44 -10.09 -4.72
C ALA A 206 -19.34 -10.65 -5.83
N TRP A 207 -18.75 -11.07 -6.95
CA TRP A 207 -19.46 -11.64 -8.11
C TRP A 207 -20.19 -12.93 -7.73
N ARG A 208 -19.51 -13.88 -7.08
CA ARG A 208 -20.12 -15.15 -6.65
C ARG A 208 -21.03 -15.02 -5.45
N ARG A 209 -21.22 -13.79 -4.93
CA ARG A 209 -22.02 -13.50 -3.73
C ARG A 209 -21.60 -14.36 -2.53
N ALA A 210 -20.28 -14.55 -2.36
CA ALA A 210 -19.72 -15.39 -1.31
C ALA A 210 -20.05 -14.84 0.10
N GLY A 211 -20.31 -15.74 1.05
CA GLY A 211 -20.37 -15.41 2.47
C GLY A 211 -19.00 -15.03 3.05
N VAL A 212 -18.96 -14.67 4.34
CA VAL A 212 -17.72 -14.24 5.02
C VAL A 212 -16.64 -15.32 5.02
N GLY A 213 -17.00 -16.58 5.33
CA GLY A 213 -16.03 -17.69 5.39
C GLY A 213 -15.40 -17.98 4.03
N LYS A 214 -16.21 -18.04 2.97
CA LYS A 214 -15.70 -18.25 1.61
C LYS A 214 -14.88 -17.05 1.11
N THR A 215 -15.26 -15.82 1.49
CA THR A 215 -14.45 -14.62 1.18
C THR A 215 -13.09 -14.69 1.87
N ALA A 216 -13.05 -15.05 3.15
CA ALA A 216 -11.80 -15.22 3.89
C ALA A 216 -10.91 -16.32 3.28
N ALA A 217 -11.50 -17.45 2.90
CA ALA A 217 -10.77 -18.52 2.23
C ALA A 217 -10.21 -18.09 0.87
N LEU A 218 -10.98 -17.35 0.05
CA LEU A 218 -10.48 -16.80 -1.21
C LEU A 218 -9.30 -15.86 -0.99
N LEU A 219 -9.35 -15.01 0.03
CA LEU A 219 -8.26 -14.11 0.38
C LEU A 219 -7.01 -14.87 0.83
N VAL A 220 -7.15 -15.85 1.73
CA VAL A 220 -6.02 -16.64 2.23
C VAL A 220 -5.37 -17.44 1.08
N LEU A 221 -6.18 -18.11 0.26
CA LEU A 221 -5.68 -18.89 -0.87
C LEU A 221 -5.07 -17.99 -1.96
N GLY A 222 -5.69 -16.83 -2.25
CA GLY A 222 -5.17 -15.88 -3.22
C GLY A 222 -3.84 -15.28 -2.77
N VAL A 223 -3.75 -14.78 -1.53
CA VAL A 223 -2.52 -14.22 -0.96
C VAL A 223 -1.42 -15.28 -0.92
N GLY A 224 -1.71 -16.48 -0.39
CA GLY A 224 -0.75 -17.57 -0.31
C GLY A 224 -0.27 -18.03 -1.69
N GLY A 225 -1.20 -18.14 -2.64
CA GLY A 225 -0.90 -18.49 -4.04
C GLY A 225 -0.03 -17.44 -4.73
N VAL A 226 -0.30 -16.16 -4.52
CA VAL A 226 0.53 -15.07 -5.07
C VAL A 226 1.93 -15.06 -4.47
N VAL A 227 2.06 -15.24 -3.16
CA VAL A 227 3.37 -15.31 -2.49
C VAL A 227 4.18 -16.50 -3.02
N ALA A 228 3.57 -17.69 -3.11
CA ALA A 228 4.21 -18.88 -3.64
C ALA A 228 4.58 -18.71 -5.12
N GLY A 229 3.68 -18.19 -5.94
CA GLY A 229 3.92 -17.91 -7.35
C GLY A 229 5.04 -16.88 -7.56
N ASN A 230 5.11 -15.85 -6.73
CA ASN A 230 6.18 -14.86 -6.79
C ASN A 230 7.53 -15.45 -6.38
N ALA A 231 7.58 -16.40 -5.44
CA ALA A 231 8.81 -17.13 -5.12
C ALA A 231 9.32 -17.97 -6.31
N VAL A 232 8.41 -18.67 -7.01
CA VAL A 232 8.76 -19.40 -8.25
C VAL A 232 9.25 -18.44 -9.33
N ARG A 233 8.53 -17.33 -9.55
CA ARG A 233 8.94 -16.28 -10.49
C ARG A 233 10.35 -15.80 -10.17
N ALA A 234 10.62 -15.39 -8.93
CA ALA A 234 11.92 -14.88 -8.51
C ALA A 234 13.04 -15.92 -8.67
N ALA A 235 12.78 -17.20 -8.37
CA ALA A 235 13.76 -18.27 -8.59
C ALA A 235 14.09 -18.44 -10.09
N VAL A 236 13.10 -18.35 -10.98
CA VAL A 236 13.34 -18.37 -12.43
C VAL A 236 14.16 -17.16 -12.89
N LEU A 237 13.84 -15.96 -12.40
CA LEU A 237 14.59 -14.75 -12.75
C LEU A 237 16.02 -14.79 -12.24
N PHE A 238 16.24 -15.34 -11.04
CA PHE A 238 17.57 -15.59 -10.51
C PHE A 238 18.40 -16.43 -11.49
N LEU A 239 17.84 -17.52 -12.05
CA LEU A 239 18.56 -18.39 -12.96
C LEU A 239 18.96 -17.69 -14.27
N THR A 240 18.12 -16.76 -14.76
CA THR A 240 18.46 -15.96 -15.94
C THR A 240 19.46 -14.84 -15.65
N GLU A 241 19.33 -14.16 -14.51
CA GLU A 241 20.23 -13.05 -14.12
C GLU A 241 21.63 -13.54 -13.73
N SER A 242 21.71 -14.72 -13.11
CA SER A 242 22.97 -15.38 -12.76
C SER A 242 23.73 -15.94 -13.97
N GLY A 243 23.12 -15.94 -15.17
CA GLY A 243 23.71 -16.52 -16.38
C GLY A 243 23.69 -18.04 -16.42
N VAL A 244 23.05 -18.71 -15.45
CA VAL A 244 22.85 -20.17 -15.45
C VAL A 244 21.94 -20.57 -16.62
N TRP A 245 20.89 -19.78 -16.86
CA TRP A 245 20.01 -19.90 -18.01
C TRP A 245 20.20 -18.73 -18.99
N PRO A 246 19.92 -18.92 -20.28
CA PRO A 246 19.99 -17.84 -21.26
C PRO A 246 19.10 -16.67 -20.85
N ASN A 247 19.68 -15.48 -20.77
CA ASN A 247 18.94 -14.26 -20.49
C ASN A 247 18.22 -13.79 -21.76
N ALA A 248 16.89 -13.73 -21.71
CA ALA A 248 16.11 -13.07 -22.75
C ALA A 248 15.13 -12.08 -22.11
N ALA A 249 15.08 -10.86 -22.67
CA ALA A 249 14.35 -9.74 -22.08
C ALA A 249 12.86 -10.03 -21.85
N TRP A 250 12.24 -10.88 -22.67
CA TRP A 250 10.82 -11.25 -22.56
C TRP A 250 10.51 -12.23 -21.40
N VAL A 251 11.51 -12.93 -20.89
CA VAL A 251 11.34 -13.95 -19.83
C VAL A 251 10.81 -13.31 -18.56
N HIS A 252 11.29 -12.11 -18.22
CA HIS A 252 10.89 -11.36 -17.03
C HIS A 252 9.37 -11.10 -16.96
N GLU A 253 8.78 -10.65 -18.06
CA GLU A 253 7.36 -10.32 -18.14
C GLU A 253 6.50 -11.59 -18.30
N THR A 254 6.92 -12.49 -19.18
CA THR A 254 6.13 -13.67 -19.56
C THR A 254 6.00 -14.67 -18.41
N VAL A 255 7.10 -14.98 -17.72
CA VAL A 255 7.08 -15.91 -16.58
C VAL A 255 6.19 -15.37 -15.47
N GLY A 256 6.29 -14.06 -15.18
CA GLY A 256 5.43 -13.42 -14.20
C GLY A 256 3.94 -13.53 -14.55
N ALA A 257 3.58 -13.22 -15.80
CA ALA A 257 2.20 -13.28 -16.28
C ALA A 257 1.63 -14.71 -16.27
N VAL A 258 2.41 -15.70 -16.71
CA VAL A 258 1.98 -17.11 -16.76
C VAL A 258 1.75 -17.66 -15.35
N ILE A 259 2.70 -17.47 -14.44
CA ILE A 259 2.58 -17.97 -13.06
C ILE A 259 1.40 -17.28 -12.36
N PHE A 260 1.28 -15.96 -12.48
CA PHE A 260 0.16 -15.23 -11.90
C PHE A 260 -1.18 -15.70 -12.48
N GLY A 261 -1.28 -15.85 -13.81
CA GLY A 261 -2.48 -16.36 -14.47
C GLY A 261 -2.87 -17.77 -14.00
N ALA A 262 -1.89 -18.65 -13.79
CA ALA A 262 -2.14 -19.99 -13.26
C ALA A 262 -2.68 -19.98 -11.82
N VAL A 263 -2.11 -19.12 -10.96
CA VAL A 263 -2.58 -18.93 -9.58
C VAL A 263 -4.03 -18.44 -9.56
N GLU A 264 -4.34 -17.39 -10.33
CA GLU A 264 -5.67 -16.81 -10.39
C GLU A 264 -6.70 -17.76 -11.01
N MET A 265 -6.30 -18.54 -12.03
CA MET A 265 -7.14 -19.58 -12.61
C MET A 265 -7.44 -20.69 -11.61
N GLY A 266 -6.44 -21.12 -10.83
CA GLY A 266 -6.63 -22.08 -9.74
C GLY A 266 -7.62 -21.57 -8.69
N LEU A 267 -7.50 -20.30 -8.30
CA LEU A 267 -8.43 -19.65 -7.37
C LEU A 267 -9.86 -19.59 -7.94
N TRP A 268 -10.00 -19.27 -9.23
CA TRP A 268 -11.30 -19.25 -9.91
C TRP A 268 -11.97 -20.64 -9.97
N VAL A 269 -11.20 -21.68 -10.32
CA VAL A 269 -11.67 -23.07 -10.32
C VAL A 269 -12.08 -23.50 -8.91
N TRP A 270 -11.27 -23.19 -7.90
CA TRP A 270 -11.58 -23.50 -6.50
C TRP A 270 -12.85 -22.78 -6.04
N ALA A 271 -13.03 -21.51 -6.39
CA ALA A 271 -14.24 -20.76 -6.07
C ALA A 271 -15.51 -21.38 -6.68
N GLY A 272 -15.36 -22.06 -7.83
CA GLY A 272 -16.42 -22.83 -8.48
C GLY A 272 -16.73 -24.18 -7.82
N ARG A 273 -15.84 -24.70 -6.98
CA ARG A 273 -16.06 -25.95 -6.24
C ARG A 273 -16.92 -25.68 -5.02
N GLY A 274 -18.19 -26.08 -5.11
CA GLY A 274 -19.16 -26.02 -4.03
C GLY A 274 -20.56 -26.06 -4.63
N LYS A 275 -21.40 -26.98 -4.17
CA LYS A 275 -22.83 -26.93 -4.49
C LYS A 275 -23.32 -25.57 -4.04
N GLY A 276 -23.83 -24.77 -4.97
CA GLY A 276 -24.23 -23.40 -4.70
C GLY A 276 -25.02 -23.32 -3.40
N GLU A 277 -24.72 -22.31 -2.59
CA GLU A 277 -25.58 -21.79 -1.53
C GLU A 277 -26.96 -21.32 -2.07
N GLU A 278 -27.38 -21.80 -3.24
CA GLU A 278 -28.73 -21.73 -3.81
C GLU A 278 -29.73 -22.65 -3.09
N ARG A 279 -29.29 -23.53 -2.18
CA ARG A 279 -30.16 -24.50 -1.50
C ARG A 279 -30.51 -24.13 -0.04
N ARG A 280 -30.79 -22.87 0.27
CA ARG A 280 -31.59 -22.52 1.48
C ARG A 280 -32.16 -21.09 1.50
N VAL A 281 -32.82 -20.66 0.43
CA VAL A 281 -33.87 -19.61 0.52
C VAL A 281 -35.08 -20.06 -0.31
N LYS A 282 -35.59 -21.26 -0.01
CA LYS A 282 -36.94 -21.65 -0.38
C LYS A 282 -37.80 -21.46 0.87
N GLY A 283 -38.64 -20.42 0.87
CA GLY A 283 -39.79 -20.37 1.76
C GLY A 283 -39.72 -19.46 2.98
N GLU A 284 -38.80 -18.49 3.05
CA GLU A 284 -38.95 -17.39 4.00
C GLU A 284 -39.19 -16.11 3.20
N ARG A 285 -40.35 -15.47 3.45
CA ARG A 285 -40.41 -14.01 3.41
C ARG A 285 -39.12 -13.56 4.07
N ALA A 286 -38.25 -12.88 3.34
CA ALA A 286 -37.05 -12.30 3.91
C ALA A 286 -37.49 -11.21 4.90
N GLU A 287 -37.95 -11.61 6.09
CA GLU A 287 -37.52 -10.96 7.30
C GLU A 287 -36.00 -10.97 7.17
N VAL A 288 -35.48 -9.80 6.77
CA VAL A 288 -34.11 -9.42 6.99
C VAL A 288 -33.85 -9.85 8.42
N GLY A 289 -33.13 -10.98 8.59
CA GLY A 289 -32.81 -11.53 9.89
C GLY A 289 -32.32 -10.36 10.71
N GLY A 290 -33.21 -9.90 11.59
CA GLY A 290 -32.94 -8.74 12.39
C GLY A 290 -31.61 -9.04 13.02
N TRP A 291 -30.67 -8.10 12.92
CA TRP A 291 -29.55 -8.14 13.82
C TRP A 291 -30.19 -8.07 15.21
N ARG A 292 -30.52 -9.21 15.82
CA ARG A 292 -30.87 -9.31 17.22
C ARG A 292 -29.54 -9.07 17.91
N LEU A 293 -29.21 -7.79 18.07
CA LEU A 293 -28.11 -7.36 18.91
C LEU A 293 -28.43 -7.89 20.30
N GLY A 294 -27.81 -9.04 20.64
CA GLY A 294 -27.58 -9.34 22.05
C GLY A 294 -26.86 -8.14 22.67
N ARG A 295 -27.11 -7.87 23.95
CA ARG A 295 -26.50 -6.77 24.71
C ARG A 295 -24.97 -6.64 24.53
N GLY A 296 -24.29 -7.73 24.13
CA GLY A 296 -22.87 -7.76 23.77
C GLY A 296 -22.44 -7.01 22.49
N PHE A 297 -23.34 -6.72 21.53
CA PHE A 297 -22.95 -5.98 20.31
C PHE A 297 -23.09 -4.46 20.48
N MET A 298 -23.95 -4.01 21.40
CA MET A 298 -23.95 -2.62 21.88
C MET A 298 -22.60 -2.31 22.55
N TRP A 299 -22.03 -3.31 23.24
CA TRP A 299 -20.66 -3.29 23.73
C TRP A 299 -19.62 -3.15 22.61
N ILE A 300 -19.78 -3.74 21.42
CA ILE A 300 -18.85 -3.53 20.29
C ILE A 300 -18.95 -2.10 19.74
N GLY A 301 -20.15 -1.52 19.68
CA GLY A 301 -20.33 -0.10 19.32
C GLY A 301 -19.68 0.84 20.34
N TRP A 302 -19.90 0.59 21.64
CA TRP A 302 -19.26 1.32 22.74
C TRP A 302 -17.76 1.04 22.88
N VAL A 303 -17.28 -0.14 22.51
CA VAL A 303 -15.85 -0.49 22.42
C VAL A 303 -15.24 0.16 21.18
N SER A 304 -15.96 0.32 20.08
CA SER A 304 -15.46 1.06 18.91
C SER A 304 -15.37 2.56 19.19
N VAL A 305 -16.36 3.11 19.90
CA VAL A 305 -16.33 4.48 20.43
C VAL A 305 -15.25 4.60 21.52
N GLY A 306 -15.10 3.61 22.39
CA GLY A 306 -14.09 3.56 23.44
C GLY A 306 -12.67 3.42 22.90
N VAL A 307 -12.47 2.64 21.83
CA VAL A 307 -11.21 2.53 21.08
C VAL A 307 -10.95 3.82 20.33
N ALA A 308 -11.97 4.46 19.73
CA ALA A 308 -11.82 5.78 19.14
C ALA A 308 -11.43 6.83 20.20
N VAL A 309 -12.02 6.78 21.39
CA VAL A 309 -11.69 7.64 22.55
C VAL A 309 -10.31 7.30 23.13
N LEU A 310 -9.88 6.04 23.13
CA LEU A 310 -8.54 5.62 23.57
C LEU A 310 -7.45 5.98 22.54
N VAL A 311 -7.76 5.90 21.25
CA VAL A 311 -6.89 6.37 20.16
C VAL A 311 -6.82 7.91 20.19
N PHE A 312 -7.94 8.58 20.46
CA PHE A 312 -8.00 10.03 20.65
C PHE A 312 -7.28 10.47 21.94
N GLY A 313 -7.47 9.76 23.04
CA GLY A 313 -6.78 9.98 24.32
C GLY A 313 -5.30 9.63 24.25
N GLY A 314 -4.92 8.64 23.45
CA GLY A 314 -3.53 8.31 23.12
C GLY A 314 -2.88 9.36 22.22
N ALA A 315 -3.61 9.94 21.28
CA ALA A 315 -3.13 11.04 20.42
C ALA A 315 -3.02 12.37 21.19
N VAL A 316 -3.98 12.69 22.06
CA VAL A 316 -3.91 13.84 22.98
C VAL A 316 -2.83 13.62 24.05
N GLY A 317 -2.71 12.40 24.57
CA GLY A 317 -1.66 12.00 25.52
C GLY A 317 -0.26 12.02 24.90
N ASN A 318 -0.10 11.64 23.62
CA ASN A 318 1.14 11.79 22.87
C ASN A 318 1.43 13.24 22.50
N ARG A 319 0.45 14.15 22.51
CA ARG A 319 0.72 15.59 22.35
C ARG A 319 1.06 16.26 23.69
N ALA A 320 0.43 15.82 24.79
CA ALA A 320 0.82 16.21 26.14
C ALA A 320 2.23 15.69 26.51
N ARG A 321 2.60 14.48 26.04
CA ARG A 321 3.96 13.91 26.15
C ARG A 321 4.90 14.37 25.04
N GLY A 322 4.38 14.73 23.87
CA GLY A 322 5.13 15.25 22.71
C GLY A 322 5.50 16.72 22.81
N ASN A 323 4.92 17.45 23.76
CA ASN A 323 5.47 18.70 24.27
C ASN A 323 6.61 18.46 25.29
N GLY A 324 6.99 17.19 25.52
CA GLY A 324 8.26 16.78 26.12
C GLY A 324 9.48 16.94 25.19
N ALA A 325 9.32 17.68 24.09
CA ALA A 325 10.43 18.19 23.28
C ALA A 325 11.41 19.09 24.08
N SER A 326 11.15 19.36 25.36
CA SER A 326 12.04 20.10 26.25
C SER A 326 12.92 19.25 27.18
N ALA A 327 12.83 17.91 27.15
CA ALA A 327 13.76 17.03 27.89
C ALA A 327 14.93 16.52 27.03
N VAL A 328 15.07 17.03 25.80
CA VAL A 328 16.23 16.78 24.91
C VAL A 328 17.33 17.85 25.11
N ALA A 329 17.05 18.88 25.92
CA ALA A 329 17.98 19.99 26.15
C ALA A 329 19.15 19.63 27.10
N GLU A 330 19.10 18.51 27.82
CA GLU A 330 20.12 18.19 28.84
C GLU A 330 21.29 17.31 28.34
N ASN A 331 21.31 16.95 27.06
CA ASN A 331 22.48 16.34 26.39
C ASN A 331 22.98 17.19 25.21
N ALA A 332 22.67 18.49 25.18
CA ALA A 332 23.09 19.41 24.12
C ALA A 332 24.58 19.84 24.20
N VAL A 333 25.42 19.11 24.94
CA VAL A 333 26.85 19.44 25.11
C VAL A 333 27.79 18.42 24.46
N GLU A 334 27.30 17.32 23.88
CA GLU A 334 28.17 16.40 23.13
C GLU A 334 27.93 16.48 21.60
N ALA A 335 28.84 17.24 20.98
CA ALA A 335 29.24 17.28 19.58
C ALA A 335 28.28 17.89 18.54
N GLU A 336 28.52 19.17 18.24
CA GLU A 336 28.56 19.72 16.88
C GLU A 336 29.54 18.92 15.99
N ALA A 337 29.29 17.64 15.75
CA ALA A 337 29.99 16.92 14.69
C ALA A 337 29.58 17.57 13.36
N GLY A 338 30.49 18.38 12.82
CA GLY A 338 30.35 19.04 11.52
C GLY A 338 30.06 18.05 10.39
N TRP A 339 29.67 18.59 9.25
CA TRP A 339 29.57 17.78 8.03
C TRP A 339 30.97 17.29 7.63
N PRO A 340 31.10 16.08 7.05
CA PRO A 340 32.40 15.60 6.63
C PRO A 340 33.03 16.55 5.61
N GLU A 341 34.31 16.84 5.77
CA GLU A 341 35.07 17.65 4.82
C GLU A 341 35.50 16.85 3.59
N PHE A 342 35.56 15.52 3.72
CA PHE A 342 35.96 14.59 2.68
C PHE A 342 34.91 13.50 2.49
N PHE A 343 34.76 13.05 1.24
CA PHE A 343 33.92 11.92 0.87
C PHE A 343 34.64 11.10 -0.20
N GLU A 344 34.75 9.79 0.01
CA GLU A 344 35.52 8.88 -0.87
C GLU A 344 36.94 9.41 -1.18
N GLY A 345 37.62 9.98 -0.17
CA GLY A 345 39.01 10.46 -0.28
C GLY A 345 39.18 11.83 -0.96
N ALA A 346 38.12 12.46 -1.46
CA ALA A 346 38.17 13.78 -2.09
C ALA A 346 37.45 14.85 -1.24
N PRO A 347 37.83 16.14 -1.32
CA PRO A 347 37.19 17.21 -0.55
C PRO A 347 35.76 17.49 -1.05
N LEU A 348 34.86 17.83 -0.14
CA LEU A 348 33.49 18.24 -0.41
C LEU A 348 33.37 19.77 -0.42
N MET A 349 32.78 20.34 -1.48
CA MET A 349 32.51 21.77 -1.59
C MET A 349 31.01 22.04 -1.38
N PRO A 350 30.58 22.78 -0.34
CA PRO A 350 29.17 23.04 -0.10
C PRO A 350 28.52 23.80 -1.26
N VAL A 351 27.36 23.33 -1.72
CA VAL A 351 26.55 24.06 -2.73
C VAL A 351 25.71 25.13 -2.02
N GLY A 352 25.73 26.36 -2.55
CA GLY A 352 24.91 27.46 -2.04
C GLY A 352 23.41 27.18 -2.18
N LYS A 353 22.59 27.76 -1.29
CA LYS A 353 21.12 27.55 -1.26
C LYS A 353 20.37 27.97 -2.55
N SER A 354 21.03 28.64 -3.50
CA SER A 354 20.40 29.27 -4.68
C SER A 354 20.51 28.48 -5.98
N GLU A 355 21.21 27.34 -6.01
CA GLU A 355 21.19 26.47 -7.18
C GLU A 355 19.98 25.52 -7.09
N ARG A 356 19.34 25.18 -8.23
CA ARG A 356 18.19 24.27 -8.34
C ARG A 356 18.33 22.93 -7.58
N LEU A 357 19.56 22.53 -7.23
CA LEU A 357 19.86 21.36 -6.42
C LEU A 357 19.71 21.59 -4.89
N GLY A 358 19.75 22.83 -4.41
CA GLY A 358 19.44 23.18 -3.02
C GLY A 358 17.97 22.93 -2.67
N ASP A 359 17.07 23.03 -3.66
CA ASP A 359 15.65 22.73 -3.54
C ASP A 359 15.35 21.23 -3.38
N MET A 360 16.35 20.33 -3.54
CA MET A 360 16.21 18.87 -3.34
C MET A 360 15.83 18.46 -1.90
N VAL A 361 15.72 19.42 -0.98
CA VAL A 361 16.00 19.17 0.44
C VAL A 361 14.89 19.67 1.39
N GLY A 362 13.86 20.35 0.90
CA GLY A 362 12.78 20.87 1.74
C GLY A 362 11.84 19.79 2.28
N GLY A 363 11.61 19.76 3.60
CA GLY A 363 10.47 19.05 4.22
C GLY A 363 10.65 17.58 4.59
N LEU A 364 11.85 17.02 4.38
CA LEU A 364 12.18 15.62 4.73
C LEU A 364 12.85 15.56 6.11
N ALA A 365 12.74 14.44 6.82
CA ALA A 365 13.35 14.30 8.15
C ALA A 365 14.88 14.25 8.08
N GLY A 366 15.53 14.83 9.10
CA GLY A 366 16.97 14.87 9.22
C GLY A 366 17.59 16.17 8.72
N GLU A 367 18.86 16.34 9.05
CA GLU A 367 19.68 17.44 8.53
C GLU A 367 20.22 17.00 7.18
N THR A 368 20.18 17.86 6.15
CA THR A 368 20.63 17.51 4.81
C THR A 368 21.51 18.63 4.25
N ARG A 369 22.57 18.25 3.55
CA ARG A 369 23.46 19.18 2.85
C ARG A 369 23.87 18.59 1.50
N VAL A 370 23.95 19.46 0.51
CA VAL A 370 24.38 19.13 -0.85
C VAL A 370 25.77 19.72 -1.07
N PHE A 371 26.62 18.93 -1.70
CA PHE A 371 28.00 19.24 -1.99
C PHE A 371 28.29 18.97 -3.47
N THR A 372 29.34 19.61 -3.97
CA THR A 372 30.00 19.27 -5.23
C THR A 372 31.38 18.71 -4.93
N GLN A 373 31.81 17.79 -5.78
CA GLN A 373 33.12 17.16 -5.67
C GLN A 373 33.50 16.67 -7.06
N SER A 374 34.59 17.18 -7.64
CA SER A 374 35.14 16.67 -8.92
C SER A 374 34.09 16.45 -10.03
N GLY A 375 33.21 17.42 -10.28
CA GLY A 375 32.16 17.34 -11.31
C GLY A 375 30.88 16.59 -10.92
N ARG A 376 30.88 15.83 -9.82
CA ARG A 376 29.69 15.14 -9.28
C ARG A 376 29.03 15.90 -8.13
N VAL A 377 27.75 15.60 -7.92
CA VAL A 377 26.95 16.10 -6.80
C VAL A 377 26.86 15.03 -5.73
N VAL A 378 27.09 15.41 -4.47
CA VAL A 378 26.97 14.54 -3.31
C VAL A 378 25.93 15.11 -2.36
N LEU A 379 24.85 14.36 -2.11
CA LEU A 379 23.85 14.67 -1.11
C LEU A 379 24.08 13.80 0.12
N LEU A 380 24.25 14.45 1.27
CA LEU A 380 24.35 13.79 2.56
C LEU A 380 23.19 14.22 3.44
N ARG A 381 22.52 13.24 4.04
CA ARG A 381 21.47 13.46 5.03
C ARG A 381 21.75 12.66 6.29
N ARG A 382 21.76 13.35 7.43
CA ARG A 382 21.92 12.74 8.75
C ARG A 382 20.56 12.64 9.46
N LEU A 383 20.21 11.44 9.88
CA LEU A 383 19.00 11.15 10.65
C LEU A 383 19.36 10.70 12.05
N ARG A 384 18.77 11.34 13.06
CA ARG A 384 18.93 10.94 14.49
C ARG A 384 17.83 9.99 14.96
N ALA A 385 16.70 9.95 14.25
CA ALA A 385 15.57 9.07 14.52
C ALA A 385 15.03 8.48 13.21
N ALA A 386 14.56 7.24 13.28
CA ALA A 386 13.89 6.59 12.16
C ALA A 386 12.65 7.41 11.76
N SER A 387 12.46 7.62 10.46
CA SER A 387 11.34 8.40 9.94
C SER A 387 10.75 7.76 8.70
N ARG A 388 9.43 7.93 8.52
CA ARG A 388 8.70 7.58 7.29
C ARG A 388 8.63 8.72 6.28
N THR A 389 9.17 9.89 6.62
CA THR A 389 9.16 11.07 5.75
C THR A 389 10.39 11.16 4.87
N VAL A 390 11.16 10.08 4.79
CA VAL A 390 12.25 9.92 3.83
C VAL A 390 11.85 8.91 2.76
N HIS A 391 12.40 9.07 1.57
CA HIS A 391 12.14 8.24 0.41
C HIS A 391 13.41 8.10 -0.43
N PRO A 392 13.48 7.11 -1.34
CA PRO A 392 14.59 6.98 -2.28
C PRO A 392 14.79 8.24 -3.13
N VAL A 393 16.02 8.50 -3.54
CA VAL A 393 16.34 9.63 -4.43
C VAL A 393 15.66 9.47 -5.80
N ALA A 394 15.42 8.24 -6.23
CA ALA A 394 14.62 7.94 -7.42
C ALA A 394 13.25 8.65 -7.41
N ASP A 395 12.61 8.79 -6.24
CA ASP A 395 11.31 9.46 -6.13
C ASP A 395 11.42 10.98 -6.30
N CYS A 396 12.53 11.61 -5.89
CA CYS A 396 12.80 13.03 -6.21
C CYS A 396 12.84 13.23 -7.73
N PHE A 397 13.59 12.39 -8.43
CA PHE A 397 13.76 12.48 -9.88
C PHE A 397 12.42 12.29 -10.61
N ARG A 398 11.61 11.31 -10.20
CA ARG A 398 10.25 11.12 -10.74
C ARG A 398 9.38 12.35 -10.52
N ALA A 399 9.40 12.95 -9.33
CA ALA A 399 8.63 14.15 -9.02
C ALA A 399 9.03 15.37 -9.88
N TRP A 400 10.28 15.43 -10.36
CA TRP A 400 10.73 16.45 -11.32
C TRP A 400 10.51 16.08 -12.79
N GLY A 401 9.80 14.98 -13.06
CA GLY A 401 9.47 14.53 -14.40
C GLY A 401 10.59 13.78 -15.12
N PHE A 402 11.59 13.27 -14.40
CA PHE A 402 12.55 12.32 -14.98
C PHE A 402 11.94 10.92 -15.05
N ARG A 403 12.24 10.22 -16.15
CA ARG A 403 12.03 8.78 -16.25
C ARG A 403 13.21 8.08 -15.58
N VAL A 404 12.93 7.35 -14.51
CA VAL A 404 13.93 6.53 -13.80
C VAL A 404 13.91 5.10 -14.35
N ALA A 405 15.08 4.58 -14.72
CA ALA A 405 15.27 3.24 -15.28
C ALA A 405 16.59 2.60 -14.79
N GLY A 406 16.78 1.32 -15.10
CA GLY A 406 18.06 0.64 -14.87
C GLY A 406 18.45 0.48 -13.39
N GLN A 407 17.47 0.39 -12.49
CA GLN A 407 17.76 0.23 -11.08
C GLN A 407 18.46 -1.12 -10.83
N ARG A 408 19.68 -1.07 -10.27
CA ARG A 408 20.52 -2.24 -9.97
C ARG A 408 21.29 -2.03 -8.67
N LEU A 409 21.85 -3.09 -8.11
CA LEU A 409 22.86 -2.98 -7.07
C LEU A 409 24.26 -3.06 -7.67
N VAL A 410 25.15 -2.17 -7.24
CA VAL A 410 26.55 -2.14 -7.66
C VAL A 410 27.46 -2.12 -6.44
N LYS A 411 28.58 -2.82 -6.50
CA LYS A 411 29.67 -2.68 -5.52
C LYS A 411 30.66 -1.65 -6.05
N ASP A 412 31.10 -0.74 -5.19
CA ASP A 412 32.23 0.14 -5.50
C ASP A 412 33.58 -0.58 -5.34
N GLU A 413 34.68 0.11 -5.63
CA GLU A 413 36.05 -0.42 -5.50
C GLU A 413 36.38 -0.86 -4.07
N GLY A 414 35.71 -0.28 -3.07
CA GLY A 414 35.82 -0.67 -1.66
C GLY A 414 34.94 -1.86 -1.27
N GLY A 415 34.21 -2.45 -2.23
CA GLY A 415 33.27 -3.54 -1.99
C GLY A 415 31.96 -3.10 -1.34
N VAL A 416 31.70 -1.80 -1.21
CA VAL A 416 30.49 -1.27 -0.59
C VAL A 416 29.33 -1.29 -1.58
N LEU A 417 28.18 -1.76 -1.11
CA LEU A 417 26.99 -1.92 -1.93
C LEU A 417 26.19 -0.61 -2.05
N TRP A 418 25.79 -0.29 -3.28
CA TRP A 418 24.99 0.88 -3.64
C TRP A 418 23.78 0.46 -4.46
N SER A 419 22.65 1.15 -4.32
CA SER A 419 21.60 1.13 -5.34
C SER A 419 21.92 2.17 -6.39
N GLU A 420 21.96 1.79 -7.66
CA GLU A 420 22.21 2.68 -8.79
C GLU A 420 21.01 2.70 -9.73
N PHE A 421 20.68 3.86 -10.26
CA PHE A 421 19.69 4.02 -11.33
C PHE A 421 20.09 5.14 -12.30
N GLU A 422 19.43 5.15 -13.46
CA GLU A 422 19.57 6.18 -14.48
C GLU A 422 18.29 7.00 -14.56
N ALA A 423 18.42 8.32 -14.69
CA ALA A 423 17.30 9.25 -14.76
C ALA A 423 17.43 10.16 -15.98
N GLU A 424 16.38 10.19 -16.80
CA GLU A 424 16.40 10.86 -18.11
C GLU A 424 15.22 11.83 -18.26
N ARG A 425 15.48 13.03 -18.77
CA ARG A 425 14.46 14.02 -19.13
C ARG A 425 14.91 14.85 -20.33
N GLY A 426 14.34 14.57 -21.50
CA GLY A 426 14.77 15.22 -22.74
C GLY A 426 16.23 14.86 -23.05
N ALA A 427 17.10 15.88 -23.12
CA ALA A 427 18.55 15.69 -23.29
C ALA A 427 19.32 15.55 -21.96
N GLU A 428 18.66 15.77 -20.81
CA GLU A 428 19.31 15.63 -19.51
C GLU A 428 19.37 14.15 -19.10
N PHE A 429 20.57 13.70 -18.71
CA PHE A 429 20.82 12.36 -18.19
C PHE A 429 21.56 12.45 -16.86
N TRP A 430 21.18 11.59 -15.92
CA TRP A 430 21.85 11.44 -14.63
C TRP A 430 22.06 9.95 -14.31
N ARG A 431 23.26 9.62 -13.82
CA ARG A 431 23.51 8.37 -13.12
C ARG A 431 23.56 8.66 -11.63
N VAL A 432 22.74 7.96 -10.86
CA VAL A 432 22.60 8.21 -9.43
C VAL A 432 22.86 6.93 -8.66
N ARG A 433 23.74 7.00 -7.66
CA ARG A 433 23.96 5.94 -6.68
C ARG A 433 23.51 6.41 -5.31
N GLU A 434 22.78 5.58 -4.58
CA GLU A 434 22.33 5.87 -3.22
C GLU A 434 22.58 4.69 -2.27
N ARG A 435 22.88 5.03 -1.02
CA ARG A 435 22.99 4.08 0.08
C ARG A 435 22.61 4.74 1.41
N TRP A 436 22.37 3.89 2.39
CA TRP A 436 22.17 4.25 3.78
C TRP A 436 23.24 3.57 4.60
N ARG A 437 23.77 4.24 5.61
CA ARG A 437 24.70 3.62 6.55
C ARG A 437 24.51 4.12 7.97
N ASP A 438 24.95 3.34 8.94
CA ASP A 438 25.13 3.80 10.32
C ASP A 438 26.60 4.16 10.57
N GLU A 439 26.89 4.62 11.79
CA GLU A 439 28.26 4.94 12.21
C GLU A 439 29.12 3.69 12.43
N ARG A 440 28.51 2.51 12.52
CA ARG A 440 29.19 1.22 12.72
C ARG A 440 29.56 0.53 11.41
N GLY A 441 29.28 1.18 10.28
CA GLY A 441 29.60 0.67 8.94
C GLY A 441 28.57 -0.30 8.37
N LYS A 442 27.40 -0.48 9.01
CA LYS A 442 26.31 -1.24 8.41
C LYS A 442 25.71 -0.45 7.26
N VAL A 443 25.43 -1.10 6.14
CA VAL A 443 24.93 -0.48 4.91
C VAL A 443 23.59 -1.07 4.50
N TRP A 444 22.72 -0.23 3.98
CA TRP A 444 21.46 -0.61 3.32
C TRP A 444 21.35 0.12 1.98
N THR A 445 20.86 -0.55 0.96
CA THR A 445 20.67 0.03 -0.38
C THR A 445 19.23 0.44 -0.67
N ASP A 446 18.36 0.36 0.34
CA ASP A 446 16.93 0.60 0.23
C ASP A 446 16.39 1.20 1.53
N VAL A 447 15.50 2.19 1.40
CA VAL A 447 14.93 2.93 2.54
C VAL A 447 14.07 2.03 3.44
N SER A 448 13.32 1.09 2.87
CA SER A 448 12.50 0.14 3.64
C SER A 448 13.38 -0.81 4.44
N ALA A 449 14.47 -1.30 3.84
CA ALA A 449 15.46 -2.14 4.54
C ALA A 449 16.10 -1.42 5.73
N TRP A 450 16.50 -0.15 5.52
CA TRP A 450 17.00 0.70 6.60
C TRP A 450 15.94 0.91 7.68
N TRP A 451 14.71 1.29 7.31
CA TRP A 451 13.63 1.59 8.25
C TRP A 451 13.36 0.40 9.17
N TRP A 452 13.22 -0.81 8.61
CA TRP A 452 13.02 -2.02 9.39
C TRP A 452 14.19 -2.34 10.33
N ALA A 453 15.43 -2.13 9.87
CA ALA A 453 16.60 -2.32 10.72
C ALA A 453 16.64 -1.30 11.87
N ALA A 454 16.30 -0.04 11.59
CA ALA A 454 16.28 1.06 12.57
C ALA A 454 15.22 0.87 13.68
N GLN A 455 14.21 0.03 13.47
CA GLN A 455 13.27 -0.38 14.52
C GLN A 455 13.88 -1.39 15.51
N GLY A 456 14.96 -2.07 15.13
CA GLY A 456 15.67 -3.04 15.96
C GLY A 456 16.67 -2.39 16.92
N ALA A 457 16.95 -3.05 18.05
CA ALA A 457 17.85 -2.52 19.07
C ALA A 457 19.32 -2.38 18.61
N GLU A 458 19.72 -3.14 17.57
CA GLU A 458 21.11 -3.26 17.12
C GLU A 458 21.56 -2.12 16.21
N ALA A 459 20.63 -1.50 15.46
CA ALA A 459 20.94 -0.46 14.48
C ALA A 459 20.49 0.91 14.99
N ARG A 460 20.99 1.35 16.16
CA ARG A 460 20.71 2.69 16.69
C ARG A 460 21.49 3.74 15.89
N GLY A 461 20.81 4.83 15.55
CA GLY A 461 21.40 5.95 14.83
C GLY A 461 22.49 6.70 15.60
N PRO A 462 23.07 7.74 15.00
CA PRO A 462 22.59 8.39 13.78
C PRO A 462 22.88 7.58 12.50
N TRP A 463 22.06 7.79 11.47
CA TRP A 463 22.23 7.20 10.14
C TRP A 463 22.51 8.27 9.11
N TRP A 464 23.20 7.88 8.05
CA TRP A 464 23.52 8.69 6.90
C TRP A 464 22.81 8.12 5.67
N ALA A 465 21.99 8.93 5.01
CA ALA A 465 21.55 8.67 3.65
C ALA A 465 22.48 9.45 2.71
N GLU A 466 23.13 8.73 1.82
CA GLU A 466 24.18 9.23 0.94
C GLU A 466 23.76 9.00 -0.49
N ALA A 467 23.80 10.04 -1.32
CA ALA A 467 23.52 9.91 -2.74
C ALA A 467 24.56 10.66 -3.56
N VAL A 468 25.05 10.01 -4.60
CA VAL A 468 26.05 10.52 -5.54
C VAL A 468 25.43 10.58 -6.91
N MET A 469 25.44 11.76 -7.53
CA MET A 469 24.78 12.02 -8.80
C MET A 469 25.79 12.57 -9.80
N VAL A 470 25.88 11.92 -10.95
CA VAL A 470 26.79 12.27 -12.05
C VAL A 470 25.95 12.62 -13.27
N ARG A 471 26.24 13.75 -13.92
CA ARG A 471 25.53 14.18 -15.13
C ARG A 471 26.11 13.50 -16.37
N GLY A 472 25.25 13.06 -17.27
CA GLY A 472 25.59 12.21 -18.42
C GLY A 472 26.43 12.83 -19.53
N ASP A 473 26.75 14.12 -19.44
CA ASP A 473 27.65 14.77 -20.40
C ASP A 473 29.10 14.22 -20.26
N GLU A 474 29.41 13.54 -19.14
CA GLU A 474 30.74 12.98 -18.80
C GLU A 474 30.84 11.45 -18.91
N VAL A 475 29.79 10.73 -19.34
CA VAL A 475 29.72 9.24 -19.22
C VAL A 475 29.69 8.52 -20.58
N ARG A 476 29.68 9.24 -21.71
CA ARG A 476 29.88 8.67 -23.05
C ARG A 476 31.34 8.82 -23.49
N SER A 477 32.23 8.05 -22.88
CA SER A 477 33.57 7.76 -23.41
C SER A 477 33.84 6.28 -23.33
#